data_AF-A0A7S2QUN2-F1
#
_entry.id   AF-A0A7S2QUN2-F1
#
_cell.length_a   1.000
_cell.length_b   1.000
_cell.length_c   1.000
_cell.angle_alpha   90.00
_cell.angle_beta   90.00
_cell.angle_gamma   90.00
#
_symmetry.space_group_name_H-M   'P 1'
#
loop_
_entity.id
_entity.type
_entity.pdbx_description
1 polymer ?
#
loop_
_entity_poly.entity_id
_entity_poly.type
_entity_poly.pdbx_seq_one_letter_code
_entity_poly.pdbx_strand_id
1 'polypeptide(L)'
;MQCPAPEWIYKNVRSALVEVYSAQTAPFTAIFQEHMQCLQQLHELQVRLRQLDKEGVELREENAELHRRLNKLEELGVQDLAVQLEAARTSNAELEREVSKLLRSKTSLLEELMAASGDVSAARRQAEEDKAAAEKWRAEAEDLSARLATTTAELQHEVAARTAAASEVEGAAAAKEAALAETEQLRGENARLVRHLVQLKEKEIERMNEINKMHEEMLQQAAMMRKEAAADREAAEMIRARLAADRGAAAGSGSGSPPAAAPAGAPVDVAAGYDRISLKDLMDLPGGRNIASCQRVLPKAPYRSTTVHKGGCSSLASQIPGHLIASCGMDRVVQLWDSNSQDSSTGPFITLSGMTGSINGVTFTCDGNQLLAAGSDKSMILWDVASGHNCHTLTGHSASVTGVAANPLDNRLAASCADDRCIKLWDLSRGFSVRSIPCTKMPNCISISRDGNNILTGHLDGTLCMWDARQARASSTSPIFEKKQHTQAICDVSPTNVDSLLLVASRDNSVCMVDVRNMGVTRVFKAPQMTVGTIGSLGRGHCHIEMSVDGRFLGVGSAEGGVYVWDLNAPSSKAATNPATGLATVSTSTVLRHHKEAVVAVSWNNDVSSLVTADKAGVVAFWSLVG
;
A
#
# COMPACT_ATOMS: atom_id res chain seq x y z
N MET A 1 -16.59 32.97 14.79
CA MET A 1 -15.89 33.73 13.74
C MET A 1 -16.37 33.21 12.40
N GLN A 2 -16.86 34.09 11.53
CA GLN A 2 -17.44 33.74 10.23
C GLN A 2 -16.41 32.99 9.37
N CYS A 3 -16.68 31.72 9.04
CA CYS A 3 -15.93 31.01 8.01
C CYS A 3 -16.29 31.62 6.65
N PRO A 4 -15.32 32.10 5.85
CA PRO A 4 -15.62 32.59 4.51
C PRO A 4 -15.99 31.38 3.65
N ALA A 5 -17.10 31.48 2.92
CA ALA A 5 -17.51 30.45 1.96
C ALA A 5 -16.38 30.23 0.93
N PRO A 6 -16.08 28.97 0.56
CA PRO A 6 -14.94 28.66 -0.29
C PRO A 6 -15.23 28.97 -1.76
N GLU A 7 -14.89 30.16 -2.23
CA GLU A 7 -14.89 30.56 -3.64
C GLU A 7 -14.11 29.58 -4.56
N TRP A 8 -13.19 28.79 -3.99
CA TRP A 8 -12.41 27.80 -4.73
C TRP A 8 -13.22 26.56 -5.14
N ILE A 9 -14.24 26.16 -4.37
CA ILE A 9 -15.15 25.06 -4.74
C ILE A 9 -15.97 25.46 -5.96
N TYR A 10 -16.47 26.70 -5.98
CA TYR A 10 -17.19 27.25 -7.13
C TYR A 10 -16.31 27.31 -8.39
N LYS A 11 -15.02 27.62 -8.26
CA LYS A 11 -14.08 27.63 -9.39
C LYS A 11 -13.76 26.22 -9.92
N ASN A 12 -13.60 25.23 -9.04
CA ASN A 12 -13.27 23.87 -9.45
C ASN A 12 -14.47 23.11 -10.02
N VAL A 13 -15.66 23.28 -9.44
CA VAL A 13 -16.89 22.73 -10.01
C VAL A 13 -17.16 23.37 -11.37
N ARG A 14 -16.94 24.68 -11.53
CA ARG A 14 -17.05 25.36 -12.83
C ARG A 14 -16.00 24.88 -13.84
N SER A 15 -14.76 24.63 -13.43
CA SER A 15 -13.71 24.13 -14.33
C SER A 15 -13.98 22.69 -14.78
N ALA A 16 -14.45 21.82 -13.87
CA ALA A 16 -14.87 20.46 -14.22
C ALA A 16 -16.12 20.44 -15.09
N LEU A 17 -17.10 21.32 -14.82
CA LEU A 17 -18.27 21.50 -15.70
C LEU A 17 -17.87 22.03 -17.07
N VAL A 18 -16.88 22.93 -17.15
CA VAL A 18 -16.36 23.46 -18.42
C VAL A 18 -15.57 22.40 -19.18
N GLU A 19 -14.78 21.55 -18.52
CA GLU A 19 -14.09 20.44 -19.17
C GLU A 19 -15.08 19.38 -19.70
N VAL A 20 -16.09 19.02 -18.91
CA VAL A 20 -17.16 18.11 -19.36
C VAL A 20 -18.00 18.74 -20.48
N TYR A 21 -18.35 20.03 -20.38
CA TYR A 21 -19.01 20.75 -21.48
C TYR A 21 -18.12 20.79 -22.72
N SER A 22 -16.82 21.04 -22.59
CA SER A 22 -15.88 21.14 -23.71
C SER A 22 -15.71 19.79 -24.44
N ALA A 23 -15.62 18.70 -23.68
CA ALA A 23 -15.54 17.34 -24.21
C ALA A 23 -16.85 16.90 -24.89
N GLN A 24 -18.00 17.35 -24.37
CA GLN A 24 -19.30 17.12 -25.00
C GLN A 24 -19.54 18.01 -26.23
N THR A 25 -18.99 19.23 -26.29
CA THR A 25 -19.13 20.13 -27.46
C THR A 25 -18.14 19.85 -28.57
N ALA A 26 -17.00 19.20 -28.29
CA ALA A 26 -15.99 18.86 -29.29
C ALA A 26 -16.54 18.08 -30.52
N PRO A 27 -17.35 17.01 -30.36
CA PRO A 27 -17.96 16.33 -31.51
C PRO A 27 -18.94 17.25 -32.27
N PHE A 28 -19.72 18.08 -31.56
CA PHE A 28 -20.62 19.04 -32.21
C PHE A 28 -19.87 20.12 -32.99
N THR A 29 -18.71 20.58 -32.53
CA THR A 29 -17.89 21.55 -33.27
C THR A 29 -17.30 20.96 -34.54
N ALA A 30 -16.91 19.68 -34.53
CA ALA A 30 -16.41 18.98 -35.71
C ALA A 30 -17.54 18.78 -36.74
N ILE A 31 -18.70 18.28 -36.31
CA ILE A 31 -19.88 18.09 -37.18
C ILE A 31 -20.37 19.45 -37.73
N PHE A 32 -20.33 20.51 -36.93
CA PHE A 32 -20.71 21.85 -37.38
C PHE A 32 -19.71 22.41 -38.41
N GLN A 33 -18.41 22.16 -38.24
CA GLN A 33 -17.39 22.55 -39.22
C GLN A 33 -17.57 21.80 -40.54
N GLU A 34 -17.80 20.48 -40.49
CA GLU A 34 -18.09 19.67 -41.67
C GLU A 34 -19.37 20.14 -42.38
N HIS A 35 -20.44 20.41 -41.63
CA HIS A 35 -21.69 20.94 -42.18
C HIS A 35 -21.50 22.32 -42.85
N MET A 36 -20.72 23.21 -42.24
CA MET A 36 -20.40 24.52 -42.80
C MET A 36 -19.55 24.42 -44.08
N GLN A 37 -18.62 23.47 -44.15
CA GLN A 37 -17.85 23.20 -45.36
C GLN A 37 -18.74 22.66 -46.49
N CYS A 38 -19.65 21.73 -46.19
CA CYS A 38 -20.59 21.22 -47.19
C CYS A 38 -21.54 22.32 -47.71
N LEU A 39 -22.01 23.23 -46.83
CA LEU A 39 -22.84 24.37 -47.25
C LEU A 39 -22.08 25.38 -48.12
N GLN A 40 -20.79 25.62 -47.83
CA GLN A 40 -19.94 26.47 -48.65
C GLN A 40 -19.73 25.87 -50.05
N GLN A 41 -19.42 24.57 -50.13
CA GLN A 41 -19.30 23.86 -51.41
C GLN A 41 -20.60 23.90 -52.22
N LEU A 42 -21.75 23.68 -51.57
CA LEU A 42 -23.05 23.75 -52.23
C LEU A 42 -23.35 25.16 -52.76
N HIS A 43 -22.98 26.21 -52.01
CA HIS A 43 -23.12 27.59 -52.45
C HIS A 43 -22.24 27.91 -53.67
N GLU A 44 -20.98 27.50 -53.66
CA GLU A 44 -20.05 27.69 -54.78
C GLU A 44 -20.55 27.00 -56.06
N LEU A 45 -21.04 25.75 -55.94
CA LEU A 45 -21.63 25.01 -57.07
C LEU A 45 -22.87 25.71 -57.62
N GLN A 46 -23.75 26.24 -56.76
CA GLN A 46 -24.93 27.00 -57.20
C GLN A 46 -24.55 28.29 -57.94
N VAL A 47 -23.53 29.00 -57.47
CA VAL A 47 -23.03 30.22 -58.14
C VAL A 47 -22.45 29.86 -59.50
N ARG A 48 -21.65 28.78 -59.60
CA ARG A 48 -21.08 28.33 -60.88
C ARG A 48 -22.16 27.88 -61.86
N LEU A 49 -23.20 27.21 -61.40
CA LEU A 49 -24.34 26.81 -62.23
C LEU A 49 -25.07 28.03 -62.83
N ARG A 50 -25.31 29.07 -62.03
CA ARG A 50 -25.92 30.32 -62.51
C ARG A 50 -25.04 31.05 -63.54
N GLN A 51 -23.72 31.00 -63.36
CA GLN A 51 -22.77 31.57 -64.30
C GLN A 51 -22.82 30.86 -65.66
N LEU A 52 -22.82 29.53 -65.65
CA LEU A 52 -22.94 28.72 -66.88
C LEU A 52 -24.28 28.92 -67.58
N ASP A 53 -25.37 29.13 -66.82
CA ASP A 53 -26.68 29.45 -67.40
C ASP A 53 -26.67 30.81 -68.10
N LYS A 54 -25.97 31.79 -67.55
CA LYS A 54 -25.80 33.11 -68.17
C LYS A 54 -24.95 33.02 -69.45
N GLU A 55 -23.79 32.37 -69.39
CA GLU A 55 -22.91 32.12 -70.54
C GLU A 55 -23.67 31.35 -71.65
N GLY A 56 -24.49 30.37 -71.26
CA GLY A 56 -25.31 29.62 -72.20
C GLY A 56 -26.45 30.42 -72.84
N VAL A 57 -26.94 31.49 -72.20
CA VAL A 57 -27.92 32.41 -72.80
C VAL A 57 -27.23 33.35 -73.78
N GLU A 58 -26.09 33.93 -73.40
CA GLU A 58 -25.29 34.83 -74.27
C GLU A 58 -24.90 34.11 -75.58
N LEU A 59 -24.39 32.88 -75.50
CA LEU A 59 -24.05 32.08 -76.68
C LEU A 59 -25.27 31.74 -77.56
N ARG A 60 -26.46 31.55 -76.96
CA ARG A 60 -27.70 31.31 -77.72
C ARG A 60 -28.16 32.56 -78.46
N GLU A 61 -28.00 33.74 -77.86
CA GLU A 61 -28.30 35.02 -78.51
C GLU A 61 -27.32 35.31 -79.67
N GLU A 62 -26.03 35.08 -79.46
CA GLU A 62 -25.01 35.18 -80.52
C GLU A 62 -25.29 34.21 -81.67
N ASN A 63 -25.66 32.96 -81.36
CA ASN A 63 -26.02 31.99 -82.39
C ASN A 63 -27.29 32.41 -83.15
N ALA A 64 -28.31 32.92 -82.45
CA ALA A 64 -29.52 33.43 -83.10
C ALA A 64 -29.26 34.66 -84.00
N GLU A 65 -28.30 35.52 -83.65
CA GLU A 65 -27.83 36.63 -84.49
C GLU A 65 -27.08 36.12 -85.72
N LEU A 66 -26.20 35.13 -85.58
CA LEU A 66 -25.51 34.50 -86.70
C LEU A 66 -26.47 33.81 -87.66
N HIS A 67 -27.48 33.10 -87.16
CA HIS A 67 -28.55 32.53 -87.98
C HIS A 67 -29.32 33.61 -88.75
N ARG A 68 -29.64 34.74 -88.12
CA ARG A 68 -30.29 35.88 -88.79
C ARG A 68 -29.41 36.47 -89.89
N ARG A 69 -28.09 36.60 -89.65
CA ARG A 69 -27.12 37.04 -90.67
C ARG A 69 -27.02 36.04 -91.81
N LEU A 70 -26.89 34.75 -91.50
CA LEU A 70 -26.82 33.67 -92.50
C LEU A 70 -28.03 33.71 -93.45
N ASN A 71 -29.25 33.77 -92.89
CA ASN A 71 -30.48 33.85 -93.69
C ASN A 71 -30.50 35.08 -94.61
N LYS A 72 -30.07 36.25 -94.09
CA LYS A 72 -30.01 37.49 -94.86
C LYS A 72 -28.97 37.44 -95.98
N LEU A 73 -27.87 36.72 -95.79
CA LEU A 73 -26.83 36.51 -96.80
C LEU A 73 -27.28 35.50 -97.87
N GLU A 74 -28.04 34.45 -97.48
CA GLU A 74 -28.64 33.50 -98.41
C GLU A 74 -29.72 34.14 -99.30
N GLU A 75 -30.48 35.11 -98.77
CA GLU A 75 -31.45 35.90 -99.53
C GLU A 75 -30.80 36.85 -100.57
N LEU A 76 -29.56 37.31 -100.36
CA LEU A 76 -28.91 38.33 -101.19
C LEU A 76 -28.19 37.79 -102.44
N GLY A 77 -28.02 36.48 -102.60
CA GLY A 77 -27.79 35.84 -103.91
C GLY A 77 -26.62 36.33 -104.80
N VAL A 78 -25.46 36.71 -104.25
CA VAL A 78 -24.27 37.10 -105.05
C VAL A 78 -23.05 36.23 -104.74
N GLN A 79 -22.30 35.82 -105.77
CA GLN A 79 -21.19 34.84 -105.71
C GLN A 79 -19.99 35.25 -104.82
N ASP A 80 -19.78 36.53 -104.50
CA ASP A 80 -18.69 37.01 -103.63
C ASP A 80 -18.91 36.70 -102.13
N LEU A 81 -20.09 36.18 -101.77
CA LEU A 81 -20.50 35.92 -100.39
C LEU A 81 -20.34 34.46 -99.93
N ALA A 82 -19.93 33.55 -100.82
CA ALA A 82 -19.74 32.13 -100.48
C ALA A 82 -18.67 31.92 -99.39
N VAL A 83 -17.58 32.69 -99.43
CA VAL A 83 -16.52 32.65 -98.41
C VAL A 83 -17.02 33.14 -97.05
N GLN A 84 -17.87 34.17 -97.03
CA GLN A 84 -18.48 34.69 -95.79
C GLN A 84 -19.53 33.72 -95.23
N LEU A 85 -20.26 33.01 -96.10
CA LEU A 85 -21.22 31.99 -95.71
C LEU A 85 -20.53 30.76 -95.09
N GLU A 86 -19.42 30.30 -95.67
CA GLU A 86 -18.62 29.21 -95.10
C GLU A 86 -17.94 29.60 -93.78
N ALA A 87 -17.44 30.84 -93.67
CA ALA A 87 -16.93 31.38 -92.40
C ALA A 87 -18.02 31.47 -91.31
N ALA A 88 -19.25 31.87 -91.67
CA ALA A 88 -20.37 31.89 -90.73
C ALA A 88 -20.81 30.47 -90.31
N ARG A 89 -20.82 29.51 -91.23
CA ARG A 89 -21.15 28.10 -90.94
C ARG A 89 -20.12 27.43 -90.03
N THR A 90 -18.84 27.70 -90.23
CA THR A 90 -17.77 27.18 -89.36
C THR A 90 -17.83 27.78 -87.96
N SER A 91 -18.08 29.09 -87.85
CA SER A 91 -18.30 29.76 -86.57
C SER A 91 -19.54 29.23 -85.83
N ASN A 92 -20.65 28.95 -86.54
CA ASN A 92 -21.83 28.35 -85.92
C ASN A 92 -21.57 26.92 -85.41
N ALA A 93 -20.89 26.10 -86.21
CA ALA A 93 -20.49 24.76 -85.78
C ALA A 93 -19.53 24.77 -84.57
N GLU A 94 -18.73 25.83 -84.41
CA GLU A 94 -17.89 26.03 -83.22
C GLU A 94 -18.72 26.38 -81.99
N LEU A 95 -19.69 27.30 -82.13
CA LEU A 95 -20.63 27.64 -81.07
C LEU A 95 -21.49 26.45 -80.62
N GLU A 96 -21.98 25.61 -81.54
CA GLU A 96 -22.72 24.40 -81.19
C GLU A 96 -21.88 23.39 -80.39
N ARG A 97 -20.58 23.30 -80.68
CA ARG A 97 -19.64 22.48 -79.90
C ARG A 97 -19.43 23.06 -78.50
N GLU A 98 -19.28 24.37 -78.36
CA GLU A 98 -19.14 25.03 -77.06
C GLU A 98 -20.42 24.91 -76.22
N VAL A 99 -21.60 25.12 -76.80
CA VAL A 99 -22.89 24.86 -76.12
C VAL A 99 -22.99 23.40 -75.66
N SER A 100 -22.57 22.45 -76.50
CA SER A 100 -22.56 21.02 -76.14
C SER A 100 -21.58 20.68 -75.01
N LYS A 101 -20.43 21.37 -74.92
CA LYS A 101 -19.48 21.23 -73.80
C LYS A 101 -20.06 21.82 -72.51
N LEU A 102 -20.68 23.00 -72.59
CA LEU A 102 -21.34 23.65 -71.45
C LEU A 102 -22.49 22.81 -70.90
N LEU A 103 -23.31 22.21 -71.76
CA LEU A 103 -24.39 21.31 -71.34
C LEU A 103 -23.86 20.08 -70.58
N ARG A 104 -22.75 19.46 -71.04
CA ARG A 104 -22.11 18.34 -70.33
C ARG A 104 -21.51 18.76 -68.99
N SER A 105 -20.88 19.93 -68.94
CA SER A 105 -20.36 20.48 -67.69
C SER A 105 -21.49 20.80 -66.70
N LYS A 106 -22.61 21.34 -67.20
CA LYS A 106 -23.83 21.61 -66.40
C LYS A 106 -24.43 20.33 -65.84
N THR A 107 -24.54 19.25 -66.62
CA THR A 107 -25.08 17.97 -66.13
C THR A 107 -24.18 17.35 -65.05
N SER A 108 -22.85 17.41 -65.23
CA SER A 108 -21.88 16.95 -64.22
C SER A 108 -22.02 17.70 -62.90
N LEU A 109 -22.13 19.03 -62.95
CA LEU A 109 -22.30 19.87 -61.76
C LEU A 109 -23.64 19.62 -61.05
N LEU A 110 -24.71 19.31 -61.80
CA LEU A 110 -26.00 18.95 -61.20
C LEU A 110 -25.93 17.61 -60.45
N GLU A 111 -25.19 16.63 -60.97
CA GLU A 111 -24.97 15.35 -60.28
C GLU A 111 -24.15 15.55 -58.99
N GLU A 112 -23.08 16.34 -59.04
CA GLU A 112 -22.27 16.70 -57.86
C GLU A 112 -23.09 17.46 -56.81
N LEU A 113 -23.97 18.38 -57.24
CA LEU A 113 -24.85 19.13 -56.34
C LEU A 113 -25.89 18.23 -55.66
N MET A 114 -26.42 17.23 -56.37
CA MET A 114 -27.35 16.25 -55.80
C MET A 114 -26.64 15.35 -54.77
N ALA A 115 -25.40 14.95 -55.03
CA ALA A 115 -24.58 14.19 -54.08
C ALA A 115 -24.27 15.01 -52.82
N ALA A 116 -23.80 16.25 -52.97
CA ALA A 116 -23.50 17.14 -51.84
C ALA A 116 -24.76 17.46 -51.01
N SER A 117 -25.92 17.63 -51.65
CA SER A 117 -27.20 17.78 -50.93
C SER A 117 -27.58 16.52 -50.14
N GLY A 118 -27.23 15.32 -50.64
CA GLY A 118 -27.39 14.06 -49.94
C GLY A 118 -26.56 14.01 -48.66
N ASP A 119 -25.28 14.36 -48.75
CA ASP A 119 -24.34 14.37 -47.62
C ASP A 119 -24.77 15.35 -46.52
N VAL A 120 -25.25 16.55 -46.90
CA VAL A 120 -25.82 17.53 -45.96
C VAL A 120 -27.02 16.96 -45.21
N SER A 121 -27.87 16.18 -45.90
CA SER A 121 -29.05 15.56 -45.27
C SER A 121 -28.69 14.40 -44.33
N ALA A 122 -27.62 13.66 -44.63
CA ALA A 122 -27.10 12.58 -43.80
C ALA A 122 -26.44 13.14 -42.52
N ALA A 123 -25.58 14.16 -42.66
CA ALA A 123 -24.96 14.85 -41.53
C ALA A 123 -26.01 15.45 -40.58
N ARG A 124 -27.12 15.98 -41.12
CA ARG A 124 -28.23 16.49 -40.31
C ARG A 124 -28.93 15.39 -39.50
N ARG A 125 -29.13 14.20 -40.05
CA ARG A 125 -29.73 13.07 -39.30
C ARG A 125 -28.81 12.61 -38.17
N GLN A 126 -27.51 12.49 -38.43
CA GLN A 126 -26.52 12.12 -37.41
C GLN A 126 -26.51 13.13 -36.25
N ALA A 127 -26.57 14.43 -36.56
CA ALA A 127 -26.60 15.48 -35.54
C ALA A 127 -27.85 15.42 -34.63
N GLU A 128 -29.02 15.02 -35.16
CA GLU A 128 -30.24 14.83 -34.35
C GLU A 128 -30.16 13.56 -33.47
N GLU A 129 -29.54 12.48 -33.97
CA GLU A 129 -29.29 11.27 -33.18
C GLU A 129 -28.32 11.53 -32.03
N ASP A 130 -27.22 12.25 -32.29
CA ASP A 130 -26.23 12.63 -31.28
C ASP A 130 -26.84 13.58 -30.23
N LYS A 131 -27.74 14.47 -30.65
CA LYS A 131 -28.49 15.35 -29.73
C LYS A 131 -29.43 14.54 -28.82
N ALA A 132 -30.18 13.58 -29.36
CA ALA A 132 -31.04 12.71 -28.56
C ALA A 132 -30.25 11.86 -27.57
N ALA A 133 -29.08 11.35 -27.97
CA ALA A 133 -28.17 10.64 -27.08
C ALA A 133 -27.65 11.55 -25.95
N ALA A 134 -27.27 12.80 -26.26
CA ALA A 134 -26.80 13.76 -25.26
C ALA A 134 -27.89 14.12 -24.24
N GLU A 135 -29.16 14.24 -24.66
CA GLU A 135 -30.30 14.46 -23.75
C GLU A 135 -30.51 13.28 -22.80
N LYS A 136 -30.36 12.04 -23.29
CA LYS A 136 -30.42 10.83 -22.45
C LYS A 136 -29.31 10.80 -21.39
N TRP A 137 -28.07 11.10 -21.79
CA TRP A 137 -26.94 11.17 -20.85
C TRP A 137 -27.11 12.25 -19.79
N ARG A 138 -27.72 13.40 -20.13
CA ARG A 138 -28.04 14.44 -19.14
C ARG A 138 -29.03 13.95 -18.08
N ALA A 139 -30.08 13.26 -18.49
CA ALA A 139 -31.06 12.69 -17.55
C ALA A 139 -30.43 11.65 -16.61
N GLU A 140 -29.55 10.79 -17.12
CA GLU A 140 -28.80 9.81 -16.30
C GLU A 140 -27.83 10.51 -15.33
N ALA A 141 -27.17 11.60 -15.75
CA ALA A 141 -26.30 12.38 -14.88
C ALA A 141 -27.08 13.09 -13.75
N GLU A 142 -28.28 13.59 -14.03
CA GLU A 142 -29.17 14.18 -13.03
C GLU A 142 -29.63 13.15 -12.00
N ASP A 143 -30.02 11.92 -12.43
CA ASP A 143 -30.36 10.82 -11.52
C ASP A 143 -29.18 10.43 -10.60
N LEU A 144 -27.99 10.28 -11.19
CA LEU A 144 -26.78 9.97 -10.42
C LEU A 144 -26.44 11.10 -9.41
N SER A 145 -26.64 12.36 -9.79
CA SER A 145 -26.43 13.49 -8.88
C SER A 145 -27.41 13.48 -7.70
N ALA A 146 -28.67 13.11 -7.94
CA ALA A 146 -29.68 12.98 -6.89
C ALA A 146 -29.34 11.82 -5.93
N ARG A 147 -28.88 10.68 -6.46
CA ARG A 147 -28.43 9.53 -5.66
C ARG A 147 -27.17 9.81 -4.85
N LEU A 148 -26.26 10.64 -5.37
CA LEU A 148 -25.09 11.11 -4.60
C LEU A 148 -25.51 12.06 -3.48
N ALA A 149 -26.49 12.93 -3.71
CA ALA A 149 -27.02 13.80 -2.66
C ALA A 149 -27.68 13.01 -1.52
N THR A 150 -28.36 11.90 -1.81
CA THR A 150 -28.96 11.05 -0.78
C THR A 150 -27.90 10.29 0.02
N THR A 151 -26.91 9.67 -0.65
CA THR A 151 -25.86 8.91 0.06
C THR A 151 -24.93 9.81 0.88
N THR A 152 -24.68 11.04 0.43
CA THR A 152 -23.90 12.02 1.21
C THR A 152 -24.64 12.44 2.49
N ALA A 153 -25.97 12.58 2.44
CA ALA A 153 -26.78 12.84 3.64
C ALA A 153 -26.76 11.65 4.62
N GLU A 154 -26.84 10.41 4.11
CA GLU A 154 -26.73 9.19 4.92
C GLU A 154 -25.37 9.09 5.62
N LEU A 155 -24.27 9.35 4.89
CA LEU A 155 -22.92 9.35 5.45
C LEU A 155 -22.73 10.45 6.51
N GLN A 156 -23.28 11.64 6.30
CA GLN A 156 -23.24 12.71 7.30
C GLN A 156 -23.96 12.30 8.60
N HIS A 157 -25.10 11.61 8.48
CA HIS A 157 -25.82 11.09 9.64
C HIS A 157 -25.03 9.99 10.36
N GLU A 158 -24.37 9.08 9.63
CA GLU A 158 -23.54 8.03 10.23
C GLU A 158 -22.31 8.59 10.94
N VAL A 159 -21.65 9.61 10.36
CA VAL A 159 -20.52 10.31 11.00
C VAL A 159 -20.97 11.02 12.28
N ALA A 160 -22.15 11.67 12.27
CA ALA A 160 -22.72 12.28 13.47
C ALA A 160 -23.02 11.23 14.58
N ALA A 161 -23.52 10.06 14.21
CA ALA A 161 -23.77 8.97 15.16
C ALA A 161 -22.46 8.40 15.75
N ARG A 162 -21.43 8.19 14.92
CA ARG A 162 -20.12 7.68 15.37
C ARG A 162 -19.39 8.67 16.29
N THR A 163 -19.48 9.98 16.01
CA THR A 163 -18.88 11.00 16.88
C THR A 163 -19.57 11.11 18.24
N ALA A 164 -20.90 10.95 18.30
CA ALA A 164 -21.62 10.84 19.57
C ALA A 164 -21.18 9.60 20.37
N ALA A 165 -21.10 8.43 19.73
CA ALA A 165 -20.64 7.20 20.39
C ALA A 165 -19.18 7.31 20.90
N ALA A 166 -18.28 7.97 20.15
CA ALA A 166 -16.91 8.21 20.59
C ALA A 166 -16.87 9.06 21.88
N SER A 167 -17.70 10.10 21.99
CA SER A 167 -17.78 10.93 23.19
C SER A 167 -18.27 10.17 24.44
N GLU A 168 -19.17 9.19 24.26
CA GLU A 168 -19.64 8.32 25.34
C GLU A 168 -18.53 7.37 25.82
N VAL A 169 -17.73 6.82 24.89
CA VAL A 169 -16.58 5.97 25.21
C VAL A 169 -15.49 6.73 25.95
N GLU A 170 -15.19 7.96 25.53
CA GLU A 170 -14.25 8.85 26.26
C GLU A 170 -14.75 9.16 27.68
N GLY A 171 -16.04 9.43 27.85
CA GLY A 171 -16.66 9.63 29.17
C GLY A 171 -16.56 8.38 30.06
N ALA A 172 -16.79 7.19 29.50
CA ALA A 172 -16.66 5.93 30.22
C ALA A 172 -15.20 5.60 30.61
N ALA A 173 -14.23 5.94 29.75
CA ALA A 173 -12.81 5.79 30.03
C ALA A 173 -12.36 6.70 31.18
N ALA A 174 -12.78 7.98 31.17
CA ALA A 174 -12.49 8.92 32.24
C ALA A 174 -13.09 8.48 33.59
N ALA A 175 -14.32 7.95 33.58
CA ALA A 175 -14.95 7.40 34.78
C ALA A 175 -14.19 6.17 35.33
N LYS A 176 -13.65 5.32 34.45
CA LYS A 176 -12.85 4.16 34.84
C LYS A 176 -11.51 4.55 35.46
N GLU A 177 -10.84 5.57 34.92
CA GLU A 177 -9.60 6.10 35.50
C GLU A 177 -9.84 6.71 36.88
N ALA A 178 -10.93 7.46 37.06
CA ALA A 178 -11.31 8.01 38.36
C ALA A 178 -11.56 6.91 39.41
N ALA A 179 -12.26 5.83 39.02
CA ALA A 179 -12.50 4.69 39.91
C ALA A 179 -11.21 3.96 40.28
N LEU A 180 -10.28 3.78 39.34
CA LEU A 180 -8.96 3.18 39.62
C LEU A 180 -8.17 4.02 40.63
N ALA A 181 -8.14 5.35 40.47
CA ALA A 181 -7.47 6.25 41.39
C ALA A 181 -8.05 6.17 42.83
N GLU A 182 -9.38 6.08 42.96
CA GLU A 182 -10.03 5.90 44.26
C GLU A 182 -9.64 4.57 44.92
N THR A 183 -9.59 3.48 44.15
CA THR A 183 -9.15 2.17 44.69
C THR A 183 -7.70 2.17 45.17
N GLU A 184 -6.80 2.87 44.47
CA GLU A 184 -5.41 3.02 44.90
C GLU A 184 -5.28 3.85 46.18
N GLN A 185 -6.07 4.92 46.30
CA GLN A 185 -6.13 5.71 47.53
C GLN A 185 -6.58 4.86 48.73
N LEU A 186 -7.69 4.13 48.59
CA LEU A 186 -8.21 3.24 49.63
C LEU A 186 -7.20 2.14 50.01
N ARG A 187 -6.47 1.60 49.03
CA ARG A 187 -5.39 0.64 49.27
C ARG A 187 -4.24 1.27 50.08
N GLY A 188 -3.87 2.51 49.78
CA GLY A 188 -2.88 3.28 50.52
C GLY A 188 -3.30 3.56 51.97
N GLU A 189 -4.56 3.91 52.20
CA GLU A 189 -5.14 4.13 53.53
C GLU A 189 -5.21 2.84 54.34
N ASN A 190 -5.67 1.73 53.75
CA ASN A 190 -5.65 0.41 54.39
C ASN A 190 -4.23 -0.01 54.78
N ALA A 191 -3.23 0.23 53.92
CA ALA A 191 -1.84 -0.07 54.26
C ALA A 191 -1.32 0.77 55.44
N ARG A 192 -1.78 2.03 55.59
CA ARG A 192 -1.46 2.87 56.76
C ARG A 192 -2.12 2.33 58.02
N LEU A 193 -3.40 1.98 57.96
CA LEU A 193 -4.13 1.42 59.10
C LEU A 193 -3.52 0.10 59.58
N VAL A 194 -3.15 -0.80 58.66
CA VAL A 194 -2.47 -2.06 58.99
C VAL A 194 -1.15 -1.80 59.71
N ARG A 195 -0.32 -0.86 59.21
CA ARG A 195 0.93 -0.49 59.91
C ARG A 195 0.67 0.05 61.31
N HIS A 196 -0.37 0.86 61.49
CA HIS A 196 -0.72 1.40 62.79
C HIS A 196 -1.19 0.31 63.77
N LEU A 197 -2.00 -0.64 63.29
CA LEU A 197 -2.44 -1.79 64.10
C LEU A 197 -1.26 -2.67 64.53
N VAL A 198 -0.29 -2.91 63.65
CA VAL A 198 0.93 -3.64 63.99
C VAL A 198 1.70 -2.93 65.11
N GLN A 199 1.91 -1.61 65.00
CA GLN A 199 2.57 -0.82 66.04
C GLN A 199 1.84 -0.85 67.39
N LEU A 200 0.51 -0.81 67.39
CA LEU A 200 -0.28 -0.93 68.61
C LEU A 200 -0.12 -2.31 69.24
N LYS A 201 -0.09 -3.37 68.43
CA LYS A 201 0.13 -4.73 68.91
C LYS A 201 1.54 -4.95 69.45
N GLU A 202 2.56 -4.39 68.82
CA GLU A 202 3.93 -4.40 69.35
C GLU A 202 4.00 -3.74 70.73
N LYS A 203 3.41 -2.54 70.89
CA LYS A 203 3.33 -1.86 72.19
C LYS A 203 2.56 -2.66 73.25
N GLU A 204 1.51 -3.38 72.84
CA GLU A 204 0.74 -4.24 73.74
C GLU A 204 1.55 -5.45 74.20
N ILE A 205 2.34 -6.04 73.30
CA ILE A 205 3.29 -7.12 73.62
C ILE A 205 4.38 -6.62 74.59
N GLU A 206 4.93 -5.44 74.36
CA GLU A 206 5.92 -4.82 75.27
C GLU A 206 5.36 -4.66 76.68
N ARG A 207 4.15 -4.10 76.82
CA ARG A 207 3.47 -3.99 78.13
C ARG A 207 3.26 -5.34 78.79
N MET A 208 2.87 -6.35 78.01
CA MET A 208 2.68 -7.71 78.53
C MET A 208 3.99 -8.30 79.07
N ASN A 209 5.10 -8.07 78.37
CA ASN A 209 6.42 -8.52 78.79
C ASN A 209 6.89 -7.80 80.07
N GLU A 210 6.61 -6.51 80.21
CA GLU A 210 6.88 -5.76 81.46
C GLU A 210 6.08 -6.31 82.64
N ILE A 211 4.80 -6.62 82.44
CA ILE A 211 3.95 -7.24 83.48
C ILE A 211 4.50 -8.61 83.88
N ASN A 212 4.88 -9.45 82.92
CA ASN A 212 5.47 -10.76 83.19
C ASN A 212 6.76 -10.64 84.00
N LYS A 213 7.62 -9.66 83.66
CA LYS A 213 8.85 -9.38 84.42
C LYS A 213 8.55 -8.96 85.86
N MET A 214 7.60 -8.05 86.08
CA MET A 214 7.18 -7.66 87.44
C MET A 214 6.61 -8.84 88.23
N HIS A 215 5.88 -9.74 87.57
CA HIS A 215 5.33 -10.94 88.21
C HIS A 215 6.43 -11.90 88.65
N GLU A 216 7.45 -12.12 87.80
CA GLU A 216 8.62 -12.92 88.17
C GLU A 216 9.38 -12.31 89.35
N GLU A 217 9.60 -11.00 89.36
CA GLU A 217 10.23 -10.29 90.49
C GLU A 217 9.42 -10.44 91.79
N MET A 218 8.08 -10.34 91.70
CA MET A 218 7.19 -10.56 92.84
C MET A 218 7.27 -12.00 93.37
N LEU A 219 7.33 -13.00 92.48
CA LEU A 219 7.49 -14.40 92.86
C LEU A 219 8.86 -14.65 93.55
N GLN A 220 9.92 -14.00 93.07
CA GLN A 220 11.24 -14.06 93.70
C GLN A 220 11.25 -13.44 95.10
N GLN A 221 10.60 -12.28 95.27
CA GLN A 221 10.43 -11.64 96.59
C GLN A 221 9.62 -12.53 97.54
N ALA A 222 8.52 -13.11 97.08
CA ALA A 222 7.72 -14.04 97.87
C ALA A 222 8.52 -15.30 98.28
N ALA A 223 9.40 -15.80 97.40
CA ALA A 223 10.29 -16.92 97.71
C ALA A 223 11.35 -16.54 98.75
N MET A 224 11.90 -15.32 98.70
CA MET A 224 12.82 -14.81 99.71
C MET A 224 12.13 -14.71 101.08
N MET A 225 10.96 -14.07 101.14
CA MET A 225 10.16 -13.95 102.37
C MET A 225 9.80 -15.32 102.97
N ARG A 226 9.52 -16.33 102.13
CA ARG A 226 9.29 -17.71 102.61
C ARG A 226 10.54 -18.34 103.21
N LYS A 227 11.73 -18.07 102.65
CA LYS A 227 13.00 -18.55 103.22
C LYS A 227 13.30 -17.87 104.55
N GLU A 228 13.07 -16.56 104.66
CA GLU A 228 13.20 -15.83 105.92
C GLU A 228 12.22 -16.34 106.97
N ALA A 229 10.94 -16.52 106.61
CA ALA A 229 9.94 -17.08 107.52
C ALA A 229 10.23 -18.55 107.91
N ALA A 230 10.87 -19.33 107.03
CA ALA A 230 11.34 -20.67 107.35
C ALA A 230 12.51 -20.63 108.34
N ALA A 231 13.48 -19.72 108.15
CA ALA A 231 14.56 -19.50 109.09
C ALA A 231 14.05 -19.02 110.47
N ASP A 232 13.04 -18.15 110.49
CA ASP A 232 12.37 -17.71 111.72
C ASP A 232 11.63 -18.87 112.41
N ARG A 233 11.01 -19.78 111.64
CA ARG A 233 10.40 -21.00 112.18
C ARG A 233 11.45 -21.96 112.74
N GLU A 234 12.57 -22.17 112.06
CA GLU A 234 13.68 -22.99 112.56
C GLU A 234 14.28 -22.39 113.85
N ALA A 235 14.44 -21.06 113.92
CA ALA A 235 14.86 -20.36 115.13
C ALA A 235 13.82 -20.51 116.26
N ALA A 236 12.52 -20.40 115.96
CA ALA A 236 11.45 -20.63 116.93
C ALA A 236 11.35 -22.10 117.39
N GLU A 237 11.63 -23.06 116.50
CA GLU A 237 11.73 -24.49 116.82
C GLU A 237 12.97 -24.80 117.66
N MET A 238 14.10 -24.15 117.43
CA MET A 238 15.27 -24.22 118.31
C MET A 238 14.94 -23.69 119.72
N ILE A 239 14.17 -22.60 119.82
CA ILE A 239 13.69 -22.08 121.12
C ILE A 239 12.69 -23.05 121.77
N ARG A 240 11.76 -23.65 121.01
CA ARG A 240 10.85 -24.69 121.52
C ARG A 240 11.58 -25.98 121.91
N ALA A 241 12.62 -26.38 121.18
CA ALA A 241 13.44 -27.55 121.50
C ALA A 241 14.26 -27.31 122.77
N ARG A 242 14.71 -26.07 123.02
CA ARG A 242 15.31 -25.67 124.30
C ARG A 242 14.29 -25.75 125.45
N LEU A 243 13.05 -25.29 125.22
CA LEU A 243 11.95 -25.36 126.20
C LEU A 243 11.39 -26.79 126.38
N ALA A 244 11.53 -27.67 125.38
CA ALA A 244 11.15 -29.07 125.43
C ALA A 244 12.24 -29.95 126.06
N ALA A 245 13.52 -29.59 125.92
CA ALA A 245 14.62 -30.16 126.68
C ALA A 245 14.46 -29.91 128.20
N ASP A 246 13.84 -28.80 128.59
CA ASP A 246 13.49 -28.50 130.00
C ASP A 246 12.20 -29.18 130.50
N ARG A 247 11.41 -29.84 129.63
CA ARG A 247 10.13 -30.49 130.00
C ARG A 247 10.01 -31.95 129.56
N GLY A 248 11.13 -32.60 129.23
CA GLY A 248 11.17 -33.93 128.61
C GLY A 248 11.86 -35.04 129.39
N ALA A 249 11.95 -34.97 130.72
CA ALA A 249 12.17 -36.13 131.58
C ALA A 249 10.81 -36.75 131.97
N ALA A 250 10.07 -37.33 131.01
CA ALA A 250 9.03 -38.33 131.23
C ALA A 250 8.35 -38.72 129.89
N ALA A 251 8.48 -40.00 129.51
CA ALA A 251 7.58 -40.85 128.71
C ALA A 251 7.04 -40.31 127.36
N GLY A 252 6.98 -41.06 126.25
CA GLY A 252 7.07 -42.50 126.03
C GLY A 252 6.15 -42.87 124.85
N SER A 253 6.74 -43.46 123.80
CA SER A 253 6.20 -44.42 122.82
C SER A 253 5.00 -44.10 121.89
N GLY A 254 5.15 -44.46 120.60
CA GLY A 254 4.06 -44.82 119.67
C GLY A 254 4.21 -44.23 118.25
N SER A 255 5.11 -44.73 117.41
CA SER A 255 4.86 -45.72 116.33
C SER A 255 3.99 -45.25 115.14
N GLY A 256 4.57 -45.20 113.93
CA GLY A 256 3.84 -45.10 112.66
C GLY A 256 4.72 -44.68 111.46
N SER A 257 5.27 -45.66 110.75
CA SER A 257 6.17 -45.54 109.58
C SER A 257 5.45 -45.20 108.25
N PRO A 258 6.19 -44.80 107.18
CA PRO A 258 5.74 -44.09 105.97
C PRO A 258 5.52 -45.04 104.76
N PRO A 259 5.29 -44.56 103.52
CA PRO A 259 6.38 -44.33 102.54
C PRO A 259 6.03 -43.23 101.49
N ALA A 260 6.79 -42.81 100.46
CA ALA A 260 8.15 -42.95 99.97
C ALA A 260 8.39 -41.82 98.91
N ALA A 261 9.64 -41.41 98.73
CA ALA A 261 10.13 -40.55 97.66
C ALA A 261 10.42 -41.36 96.37
N ALA A 262 10.10 -40.83 95.17
CA ALA A 262 11.03 -40.33 94.11
C ALA A 262 10.85 -41.13 92.79
N PRO A 263 11.35 -40.75 91.59
CA PRO A 263 11.86 -39.45 91.09
C PRO A 263 11.34 -39.03 89.66
N ALA A 264 11.87 -37.89 89.21
CA ALA A 264 12.10 -37.40 87.82
C ALA A 264 12.23 -38.47 86.72
N GLY A 265 12.02 -38.23 85.43
CA GLY A 265 11.87 -37.02 84.63
C GLY A 265 12.22 -37.39 83.18
N ALA A 266 11.52 -36.84 82.19
CA ALA A 266 11.92 -36.86 80.78
C ALA A 266 11.26 -35.67 80.06
N PRO A 267 12.03 -34.77 79.41
CA PRO A 267 11.48 -33.70 78.59
C PRO A 267 11.14 -34.23 77.18
N VAL A 268 10.03 -33.76 76.62
CA VAL A 268 9.66 -33.97 75.22
C VAL A 268 10.05 -32.70 74.46
N ASP A 269 11.15 -32.77 73.72
CA ASP A 269 11.52 -31.79 72.70
C ASP A 269 10.67 -32.01 71.44
N VAL A 270 9.93 -30.98 71.03
CA VAL A 270 9.27 -30.92 69.72
C VAL A 270 10.08 -29.97 68.84
N ALA A 271 11.01 -30.52 68.08
CA ALA A 271 11.77 -29.79 67.06
C ALA A 271 10.98 -29.74 65.75
N ALA A 272 10.68 -28.52 65.31
CA ALA A 272 10.11 -28.22 64.00
C ALA A 272 11.21 -28.27 62.91
N GLY A 273 10.96 -29.02 61.83
CA GLY A 273 11.76 -28.99 60.61
C GLY A 273 11.08 -28.12 59.55
N TYR A 274 11.72 -27.02 59.16
CA TYR A 274 11.42 -26.27 57.94
C TYR A 274 12.63 -26.42 57.01
N ASP A 275 12.46 -27.09 55.88
CA ASP A 275 13.48 -27.20 54.84
C ASP A 275 13.64 -25.86 54.11
N ARG A 276 14.86 -25.34 54.10
CA ARG A 276 15.31 -24.21 53.28
C ARG A 276 15.82 -24.73 51.95
N ILE A 277 15.13 -24.39 50.86
CA ILE A 277 15.63 -24.60 49.49
C ILE A 277 16.88 -23.73 49.28
N SER A 278 17.97 -24.34 48.83
CA SER A 278 19.24 -23.67 48.63
C SER A 278 19.36 -23.11 47.21
N LEU A 279 19.94 -21.90 47.09
CA LEU A 279 20.06 -21.11 45.86
C LEU A 279 21.02 -21.71 44.80
N LYS A 280 21.48 -22.94 45.00
CA LYS A 280 22.41 -23.65 44.10
C LYS A 280 21.71 -24.51 43.06
N ASP A 281 20.43 -24.83 43.25
CA ASP A 281 19.67 -25.70 42.34
C ASP A 281 18.95 -24.94 41.20
N LEU A 282 19.17 -23.61 41.10
CA LEU A 282 18.56 -22.74 40.08
C LEU A 282 19.50 -22.41 38.90
N MET A 283 20.75 -22.92 38.87
CA MET A 283 21.75 -22.55 37.86
C MET A 283 22.11 -23.65 36.84
N ASP A 284 21.38 -24.77 36.81
CA ASP A 284 21.56 -25.80 35.78
C ASP A 284 20.33 -25.85 34.84
N LEU A 285 20.23 -24.85 33.96
CA LEU A 285 19.38 -24.91 32.75
C LEU A 285 20.31 -24.94 31.52
N PRO A 286 20.11 -25.88 30.57
CA PRO A 286 20.90 -25.93 29.35
C PRO A 286 20.45 -24.82 28.39
N GLY A 287 21.00 -23.62 28.57
CA GLY A 287 20.59 -22.42 27.82
C GLY A 287 21.74 -21.46 27.59
N GLY A 288 22.87 -21.96 27.07
CA GLY A 288 24.04 -21.14 26.77
C GLY A 288 24.76 -21.63 25.53
N ARG A 289 24.12 -21.59 24.36
CA ARG A 289 24.83 -21.75 23.08
C ARG A 289 25.23 -20.36 22.56
N ASN A 290 26.53 -20.20 22.34
CA ASN A 290 27.18 -19.09 21.65
C ASN A 290 26.41 -18.65 20.41
N ILE A 291 25.91 -17.41 20.40
CA ILE A 291 25.17 -16.79 19.27
C ILE A 291 26.14 -16.25 18.19
N ALA A 292 27.45 -16.32 18.39
CA ALA A 292 28.44 -15.65 17.54
C ALA A 292 28.89 -16.42 16.28
N SER A 293 28.34 -17.60 15.95
CA SER A 293 28.80 -18.35 14.77
C SER A 293 27.73 -19.17 14.03
N CYS A 294 26.46 -18.80 14.11
CA CYS A 294 25.43 -19.43 13.28
C CYS A 294 25.62 -19.01 11.81
N GLN A 295 26.34 -19.84 11.05
CA GLN A 295 26.39 -19.76 9.60
C GLN A 295 24.94 -19.95 9.11
N ARG A 296 24.28 -18.87 8.66
CA ARG A 296 22.90 -18.91 8.12
C ARG A 296 22.92 -19.81 6.88
N VAL A 297 22.43 -21.03 7.02
CA VAL A 297 22.27 -21.99 5.92
C VAL A 297 20.86 -21.79 5.35
N LEU A 298 20.76 -21.67 4.03
CA LEU A 298 19.47 -21.53 3.36
C LEU A 298 18.63 -22.80 3.55
N PRO A 299 17.34 -22.68 3.91
CA PRO A 299 16.46 -23.80 4.19
C PRO A 299 16.14 -24.58 2.92
N LYS A 300 15.91 -25.90 3.07
CA LYS A 300 15.52 -26.77 1.96
C LYS A 300 14.03 -26.70 1.61
N ALA A 301 13.20 -26.25 2.55
CA ALA A 301 11.75 -26.12 2.40
C ALA A 301 11.24 -24.89 3.18
N PRO A 302 10.14 -24.26 2.75
CA PRO A 302 9.52 -23.19 3.51
C PRO A 302 8.89 -23.76 4.79
N TYR A 303 8.91 -22.99 5.89
CA TYR A 303 8.25 -23.40 7.14
C TYR A 303 6.73 -23.28 7.05
N ARG A 304 6.25 -22.46 6.10
CA ARG A 304 4.83 -22.23 5.84
C ARG A 304 4.59 -21.99 4.36
N SER A 305 3.57 -22.64 3.80
CA SER A 305 3.15 -22.45 2.41
C SER A 305 1.65 -22.59 2.33
N THR A 306 0.96 -21.63 1.73
CA THR A 306 -0.50 -21.63 1.66
C THR A 306 -0.96 -21.11 0.30
N THR A 307 -1.98 -21.73 -0.27
CA THR A 307 -2.66 -21.23 -1.47
C THR A 307 -3.74 -20.25 -1.04
N VAL A 308 -3.63 -19.03 -1.54
CA VAL A 308 -4.40 -17.91 -1.00
C VAL A 308 -5.22 -17.24 -2.10
N HIS A 309 -4.52 -16.72 -3.11
CA HIS A 309 -5.15 -15.87 -4.11
C HIS A 309 -5.73 -16.71 -5.24
N LYS A 310 -7.04 -16.59 -5.45
CA LYS A 310 -7.73 -17.28 -6.55
C LYS A 310 -7.35 -16.63 -7.88
N GLY A 311 -6.51 -17.32 -8.66
CA GLY A 311 -6.07 -16.84 -9.98
C GLY A 311 -4.68 -16.20 -10.00
N GLY A 312 -3.93 -16.25 -8.90
CA GLY A 312 -2.52 -15.88 -8.85
C GLY A 312 -2.20 -14.65 -7.99
N CYS A 313 -1.02 -14.67 -7.39
CA CYS A 313 -0.44 -13.50 -6.72
C CYS A 313 0.29 -12.62 -7.73
N SER A 314 0.21 -11.31 -7.54
CA SER A 314 0.76 -10.28 -8.42
C SER A 314 1.95 -9.58 -7.80
N SER A 315 1.90 -9.29 -6.50
CA SER A 315 2.91 -8.51 -5.79
C SER A 315 2.92 -8.83 -4.30
N LEU A 316 4.07 -8.57 -3.67
CA LEU A 316 4.30 -8.70 -2.24
C LEU A 316 4.95 -7.41 -1.73
N ALA A 317 4.62 -7.02 -0.50
CA ALA A 317 5.31 -5.94 0.20
C ALA A 317 5.49 -6.29 1.67
N SER A 318 6.63 -5.94 2.25
CA SER A 318 6.87 -6.01 3.69
C SER A 318 6.68 -4.63 4.33
N GLN A 319 6.17 -4.60 5.56
CA GLN A 319 6.05 -3.39 6.36
C GLN A 319 7.41 -3.06 6.98
N ILE A 320 7.88 -1.82 6.81
CA ILE A 320 9.14 -1.34 7.39
C ILE A 320 8.87 -0.02 8.11
N PRO A 321 9.06 0.08 9.45
CA PRO A 321 9.38 -0.99 10.39
C PRO A 321 8.15 -1.86 10.73
N GLY A 322 8.32 -3.17 10.86
CA GLY A 322 7.21 -4.06 11.23
C GLY A 322 7.45 -5.53 10.92
N HIS A 323 6.42 -6.34 11.16
CA HIS A 323 6.39 -7.78 10.87
C HIS A 323 5.23 -8.13 9.93
N LEU A 324 4.53 -7.14 9.38
CA LEU A 324 3.43 -7.40 8.47
C LEU A 324 3.92 -7.57 7.03
N ILE A 325 3.27 -8.48 6.33
CA ILE A 325 3.50 -8.71 4.90
C ILE A 325 2.15 -8.62 4.22
N ALA A 326 2.12 -7.93 3.08
CA ALA A 326 0.96 -7.83 2.23
C ALA A 326 1.15 -8.67 0.98
N SER A 327 0.15 -9.45 0.61
CA SER A 327 0.06 -10.12 -0.68
C SER A 327 -1.18 -9.64 -1.43
N CYS A 328 -1.06 -9.42 -2.73
CA CYS A 328 -2.19 -9.02 -3.55
C CYS A 328 -2.27 -9.83 -4.85
N GLY A 329 -3.46 -10.00 -5.38
CA GLY A 329 -3.67 -10.92 -6.51
C GLY A 329 -4.76 -10.54 -7.49
N MET A 330 -4.95 -11.46 -8.44
CA MET A 330 -5.98 -11.38 -9.47
C MET A 330 -7.40 -11.48 -8.90
N ASP A 331 -7.53 -12.01 -7.68
CA ASP A 331 -8.76 -12.10 -6.90
C ASP A 331 -9.24 -10.76 -6.34
N ARG A 332 -8.52 -9.66 -6.62
CA ARG A 332 -8.91 -8.27 -6.31
C ARG A 332 -8.88 -7.95 -4.82
N VAL A 333 -8.08 -8.73 -4.09
CA VAL A 333 -8.00 -8.71 -2.64
C VAL A 333 -6.54 -8.54 -2.24
N VAL A 334 -6.30 -7.75 -1.19
CA VAL A 334 -5.03 -7.73 -0.47
C VAL A 334 -5.19 -8.53 0.82
N GLN A 335 -4.23 -9.37 1.13
CA GLN A 335 -4.20 -10.10 2.40
C GLN A 335 -2.97 -9.72 3.21
N LEU A 336 -3.19 -9.53 4.50
CA LEU A 336 -2.16 -9.20 5.47
C LEU A 336 -1.79 -10.42 6.31
N TRP A 337 -0.48 -10.59 6.48
CA TRP A 337 0.15 -11.72 7.17
C TRP A 337 1.06 -11.19 8.26
N ASP A 338 1.01 -11.85 9.42
CA ASP A 338 2.05 -11.69 10.44
C ASP A 338 3.20 -12.65 10.10
N SER A 339 4.39 -12.09 9.88
CA SER A 339 5.61 -12.85 9.58
C SER A 339 6.23 -13.54 10.80
N ASN A 340 5.86 -13.16 12.01
CA ASN A 340 6.34 -13.78 13.26
C ASN A 340 5.53 -15.01 13.64
N SER A 341 4.30 -15.14 13.12
CA SER A 341 3.47 -16.33 13.35
C SER A 341 4.06 -17.54 12.62
N GLN A 342 4.85 -18.33 13.34
CA GLN A 342 5.40 -19.61 12.85
C GLN A 342 4.33 -20.70 12.72
N ASP A 343 3.15 -20.50 13.33
CA ASP A 343 2.05 -21.43 13.22
C ASP A 343 1.50 -21.47 11.80
N SER A 344 1.62 -22.64 11.17
CA SER A 344 1.14 -22.92 9.81
C SER A 344 -0.39 -22.92 9.68
N SER A 345 -1.11 -22.92 10.80
CA SER A 345 -2.58 -22.85 10.90
C SER A 345 -3.14 -21.44 10.93
N THR A 346 -2.36 -20.43 11.29
CA THR A 346 -2.82 -19.04 11.40
C THR A 346 -2.96 -18.45 10.01
N GLY A 347 -4.17 -18.37 9.45
CA GLY A 347 -4.44 -17.76 8.15
C GLY A 347 -4.07 -16.27 8.04
N PRO A 348 -4.40 -15.61 6.92
CA PRO A 348 -4.32 -14.14 6.85
C PRO A 348 -5.19 -13.55 7.96
N PHE A 349 -4.70 -12.53 8.68
CA PHE A 349 -5.46 -11.97 9.81
C PHE A 349 -6.37 -10.80 9.37
N ILE A 350 -6.04 -10.12 8.26
CA ILE A 350 -6.90 -9.12 7.62
C ILE A 350 -6.97 -9.38 6.11
N THR A 351 -8.17 -9.23 5.55
CA THR A 351 -8.45 -9.30 4.11
C THR A 351 -9.06 -7.97 3.68
N LEU A 352 -8.34 -7.21 2.86
CA LEU A 352 -8.77 -5.92 2.33
C LEU A 352 -9.38 -6.11 0.93
N SER A 353 -10.60 -5.64 0.76
CA SER A 353 -11.35 -5.69 -0.50
C SER A 353 -11.89 -4.31 -0.86
N GLY A 354 -12.42 -4.17 -2.08
CA GLY A 354 -13.01 -2.92 -2.58
C GLY A 354 -12.54 -2.52 -3.98
N MET A 355 -11.46 -3.11 -4.49
CA MET A 355 -11.03 -2.93 -5.87
C MET A 355 -11.90 -3.76 -6.83
N THR A 356 -12.22 -3.18 -7.99
CA THR A 356 -13.10 -3.82 -8.98
C THR A 356 -12.31 -4.61 -10.03
N GLY A 357 -11.04 -4.27 -10.21
CA GLY A 357 -10.07 -4.95 -11.08
C GLY A 357 -9.02 -5.74 -10.28
N SER A 358 -8.25 -6.55 -11.01
CA SER A 358 -7.09 -7.26 -10.45
C SER A 358 -6.07 -6.27 -9.90
N ILE A 359 -5.44 -6.62 -8.78
CA ILE A 359 -4.39 -5.79 -8.18
C ILE A 359 -3.08 -6.15 -8.86
N ASN A 360 -2.32 -5.14 -9.28
CA ASN A 360 -1.04 -5.31 -9.98
C ASN A 360 0.16 -4.98 -9.08
N GLY A 361 -0.02 -4.18 -8.04
CA GLY A 361 1.05 -3.80 -7.12
C GLY A 361 0.51 -3.40 -5.75
N VAL A 362 1.33 -3.62 -4.71
CA VAL A 362 1.03 -3.24 -3.33
C VAL A 362 2.29 -2.68 -2.67
N THR A 363 2.13 -1.70 -1.77
CA THR A 363 3.23 -1.10 -1.03
C THR A 363 2.74 -0.53 0.30
N PHE A 364 3.59 -0.53 1.33
CA PHE A 364 3.32 0.13 2.60
C PHE A 364 3.85 1.57 2.59
N THR A 365 3.21 2.45 3.36
CA THR A 365 3.80 3.74 3.71
C THR A 365 5.02 3.56 4.63
N CYS A 366 5.89 4.56 4.75
CA CYS A 366 7.14 4.43 5.51
C CYS A 366 6.95 4.30 7.03
N ASP A 367 5.79 4.67 7.57
CA ASP A 367 5.40 4.34 8.94
C ASP A 367 4.76 2.95 9.08
N GLY A 368 4.43 2.32 7.95
CA GLY A 368 3.75 1.03 7.90
C GLY A 368 2.29 1.04 8.33
N ASN A 369 1.71 2.20 8.65
CA ASN A 369 0.34 2.30 9.14
C ASN A 369 -0.69 2.26 8.01
N GLN A 370 -0.28 2.59 6.79
CA GLN A 370 -1.14 2.57 5.62
C GLN A 370 -0.57 1.67 4.54
N LEU A 371 -1.49 1.13 3.73
CA LEU A 371 -1.18 0.27 2.60
C LEU A 371 -1.83 0.81 1.35
N LEU A 372 -1.07 0.89 0.27
CA LEU A 372 -1.52 1.37 -1.02
C LEU A 372 -1.48 0.22 -2.02
N ALA A 373 -2.59 -0.05 -2.70
CA ALA A 373 -2.62 -1.02 -3.80
C ALA A 373 -3.11 -0.38 -5.10
N ALA A 374 -2.54 -0.84 -6.20
CA ALA A 374 -2.78 -0.36 -7.54
C ALA A 374 -3.44 -1.42 -8.41
N GLY A 375 -4.47 -1.04 -9.15
CA GLY A 375 -5.36 -1.97 -9.84
C GLY A 375 -5.45 -1.78 -11.35
N SER A 376 -5.91 -2.84 -12.01
CA SER A 376 -6.23 -2.82 -13.44
C SER A 376 -7.52 -2.06 -13.77
N ASP A 377 -8.32 -1.71 -12.76
CA ASP A 377 -9.48 -0.83 -12.87
C ASP A 377 -9.13 0.67 -12.90
N LYS A 378 -7.85 0.99 -13.12
CA LYS A 378 -7.33 2.35 -13.26
C LYS A 378 -7.35 3.16 -11.96
N SER A 379 -7.68 2.51 -10.85
CA SER A 379 -7.74 3.10 -9.53
C SER A 379 -6.62 2.56 -8.64
N MET A 380 -6.36 3.29 -7.57
CA MET A 380 -5.56 2.82 -6.45
C MET A 380 -6.36 3.05 -5.17
N ILE A 381 -6.19 2.20 -4.17
CA ILE A 381 -6.85 2.35 -2.88
C ILE A 381 -5.80 2.38 -1.78
N LEU A 382 -5.94 3.33 -0.86
CA LEU A 382 -5.15 3.47 0.35
C LEU A 382 -6.00 2.99 1.53
N TRP A 383 -5.54 1.98 2.25
CA TRP A 383 -6.17 1.49 3.47
C TRP A 383 -5.35 1.85 4.70
N ASP A 384 -6.05 2.06 5.81
CA ASP A 384 -5.45 2.01 7.14
C ASP A 384 -5.27 0.55 7.57
N VAL A 385 -4.06 0.17 7.94
CA VAL A 385 -3.68 -1.22 8.23
C VAL A 385 -4.32 -1.73 9.52
N ALA A 386 -4.44 -0.87 10.54
CA ALA A 386 -4.97 -1.25 11.84
C ALA A 386 -6.48 -1.50 11.82
N SER A 387 -7.22 -0.63 11.13
CA SER A 387 -8.69 -0.68 11.06
C SER A 387 -9.22 -1.41 9.81
N GLY A 388 -8.38 -1.62 8.79
CA GLY A 388 -8.77 -2.16 7.49
C GLY A 388 -9.68 -1.23 6.67
N HIS A 389 -9.88 0.02 7.10
CA HIS A 389 -10.76 0.96 6.43
C HIS A 389 -10.09 1.58 5.21
N ASN A 390 -10.86 1.75 4.14
CA ASN A 390 -10.43 2.53 2.97
C ASN A 390 -10.35 4.01 3.36
N CYS A 391 -9.14 4.56 3.34
CA CYS A 391 -8.86 5.97 3.59
C CYS A 391 -9.16 6.81 2.34
N HIS A 392 -8.63 6.38 1.19
CA HIS A 392 -8.76 7.10 -0.07
C HIS A 392 -8.80 6.14 -1.27
N THR A 393 -9.70 6.43 -2.21
CA THR A 393 -9.67 5.87 -3.56
C THR A 393 -9.06 6.91 -4.51
N LEU A 394 -7.85 6.66 -4.97
CA LEU A 394 -7.10 7.52 -5.87
C LEU A 394 -7.48 7.22 -7.32
N THR A 395 -8.17 8.16 -7.96
CA THR A 395 -8.58 8.07 -9.37
C THR A 395 -7.89 9.16 -10.19
N GLY A 396 -7.57 8.85 -11.45
CA GLY A 396 -6.94 9.82 -12.36
C GLY A 396 -6.04 9.23 -13.44
N HIS A 397 -5.68 7.95 -13.36
CA HIS A 397 -5.11 7.22 -14.50
C HIS A 397 -6.23 6.87 -15.50
N SER A 398 -5.93 6.92 -16.79
CA SER A 398 -6.91 6.59 -17.85
C SER A 398 -6.84 5.13 -18.31
N ALA A 399 -5.83 4.39 -17.84
CA ALA A 399 -5.61 2.96 -18.10
C ALA A 399 -5.10 2.22 -16.85
N SER A 400 -4.90 0.90 -16.97
CA SER A 400 -4.47 0.00 -15.89
C SER A 400 -3.20 0.52 -15.20
N VAL A 401 -3.22 0.61 -13.86
CA VAL A 401 -2.05 1.00 -13.07
C VAL A 401 -1.13 -0.21 -12.96
N THR A 402 0.09 -0.10 -13.50
CA THR A 402 1.03 -1.21 -13.65
C THR A 402 2.00 -1.33 -12.48
N GLY A 403 2.24 -0.23 -11.77
CA GLY A 403 3.14 -0.21 -10.62
C GLY A 403 2.84 0.92 -9.65
N VAL A 404 3.25 0.73 -8.40
CA VAL A 404 3.08 1.68 -7.31
C VAL A 404 4.29 1.64 -6.38
N ALA A 405 4.70 2.79 -5.87
CA ALA A 405 5.77 2.91 -4.88
C ALA A 405 5.46 4.05 -3.91
N ALA A 406 5.52 3.76 -2.60
CA ALA A 406 5.47 4.78 -1.57
C ALA A 406 6.84 5.43 -1.39
N ASN A 407 6.87 6.69 -0.94
CA ASN A 407 8.12 7.34 -0.59
C ASN A 407 8.65 6.74 0.72
N PRO A 408 9.91 6.26 0.75
CA PRO A 408 10.48 5.60 1.92
C PRO A 408 10.76 6.53 3.10
N LEU A 409 10.66 7.85 2.92
CA LEU A 409 10.91 8.85 3.97
C LEU A 409 9.72 9.79 4.25
N ASP A 410 8.68 9.75 3.40
CA ASP A 410 7.52 10.65 3.51
C ASP A 410 6.20 9.88 3.28
N ASN A 411 5.40 9.72 4.32
CA ASN A 411 4.08 9.06 4.24
C ASN A 411 3.07 9.80 3.36
N ARG A 412 3.36 11.05 2.99
CA ARG A 412 2.45 11.86 2.18
C ARG A 412 2.60 11.59 0.69
N LEU A 413 3.76 11.11 0.22
CA LEU A 413 4.05 11.00 -1.21
C LEU A 413 4.09 9.55 -1.69
N ALA A 414 3.40 9.28 -2.78
CA ALA A 414 3.51 8.01 -3.51
C ALA A 414 3.56 8.27 -5.02
N ALA A 415 4.20 7.38 -5.76
CA ALA A 415 4.25 7.42 -7.21
C ALA A 415 3.59 6.17 -7.81
N SER A 416 2.95 6.35 -8.95
CA SER A 416 2.38 5.26 -9.74
C SER A 416 2.72 5.41 -11.21
N CYS A 417 2.75 4.29 -11.92
CA CYS A 417 2.84 4.27 -13.37
C CYS A 417 1.71 3.41 -13.95
N ALA A 418 1.28 3.75 -15.17
CA ALA A 418 0.17 3.06 -15.82
C ALA A 418 0.35 2.94 -17.33
N ASP A 419 -0.56 2.15 -17.93
CA ASP A 419 -0.65 1.93 -19.37
C ASP A 419 -1.05 3.16 -20.19
N ASP A 420 -1.49 4.22 -19.52
CA ASP A 420 -1.75 5.53 -20.11
C ASP A 420 -0.45 6.30 -20.43
N ARG A 421 0.70 5.63 -20.24
CA ARG A 421 2.05 6.17 -20.39
C ARG A 421 2.27 7.40 -19.53
N CYS A 422 1.63 7.47 -18.37
CA CYS A 422 1.85 8.53 -17.40
C CYS A 422 2.42 7.96 -16.10
N ILE A 423 3.31 8.74 -15.49
CA ILE A 423 3.68 8.60 -14.09
C ILE A 423 2.90 9.65 -13.31
N LYS A 424 2.24 9.26 -12.24
CA LYS A 424 1.55 10.19 -11.35
C LYS A 424 2.19 10.18 -9.98
N LEU A 425 2.33 11.38 -9.41
CA LEU A 425 2.72 11.57 -8.02
C LEU A 425 1.45 11.94 -7.24
N TRP A 426 1.25 11.30 -6.10
CA TRP A 426 0.06 11.39 -5.28
C TRP A 426 0.39 11.98 -3.92
N ASP A 427 -0.53 12.80 -3.43
CA ASP A 427 -0.55 13.23 -2.05
C ASP A 427 -1.55 12.36 -1.29
N LEU A 428 -1.03 11.38 -0.54
CA LEU A 428 -1.81 10.39 0.20
C LEU A 428 -2.66 11.03 1.30
N SER A 429 -2.26 12.19 1.84
CA SER A 429 -3.05 12.90 2.86
C SER A 429 -4.30 13.59 2.30
N ARG A 430 -4.30 13.89 0.99
CA ARG A 430 -5.38 14.62 0.32
C ARG A 430 -6.16 13.76 -0.67
N GLY A 431 -5.63 12.60 -1.05
CA GLY A 431 -6.30 11.65 -1.92
C GLY A 431 -6.31 12.02 -3.41
N PHE A 432 -5.42 12.90 -3.88
CA PHE A 432 -5.37 13.33 -5.29
C PHE A 432 -3.96 13.39 -5.87
N SER A 433 -3.86 13.29 -7.20
CA SER A 433 -2.57 13.39 -7.89
C SER A 433 -2.09 14.84 -7.92
N VAL A 434 -0.89 15.08 -7.39
CA VAL A 434 -0.26 16.41 -7.38
C VAL A 434 0.50 16.71 -8.67
N ARG A 435 0.95 15.68 -9.39
CA ARG A 435 1.69 15.82 -10.64
C ARG A 435 1.42 14.65 -11.56
N SER A 436 1.36 14.93 -12.86
CA SER A 436 1.27 13.93 -13.93
C SER A 436 2.42 14.18 -14.91
N ILE A 437 3.20 13.14 -15.20
CA ILE A 437 4.39 13.20 -16.05
C ILE A 437 4.15 12.25 -17.24
N PRO A 438 3.95 12.77 -18.46
CA PRO A 438 3.80 11.93 -19.64
C PRO A 438 5.14 11.29 -19.99
N CYS A 439 5.12 9.99 -20.25
CA CYS A 439 6.25 9.21 -20.73
C CYS A 439 6.11 8.95 -22.23
N THR A 440 7.23 8.99 -22.94
CA THR A 440 7.28 8.63 -24.36
C THR A 440 7.04 7.13 -24.57
N LYS A 441 7.48 6.31 -23.61
CA LYS A 441 7.44 4.84 -23.61
C LYS A 441 6.51 4.32 -22.52
N MET A 442 6.13 3.06 -22.62
CA MET A 442 5.23 2.40 -21.65
C MET A 442 6.01 1.97 -20.39
N PRO A 443 5.74 2.58 -19.23
CA PRO A 443 6.34 2.16 -17.97
C PRO A 443 5.71 0.85 -17.48
N ASN A 444 6.56 -0.09 -17.07
CA ASN A 444 6.14 -1.40 -16.59
C ASN A 444 6.23 -1.51 -15.06
N CYS A 445 7.24 -0.88 -14.46
CA CYS A 445 7.50 -0.87 -13.03
C CYS A 445 7.99 0.51 -12.58
N ILE A 446 7.82 0.79 -11.29
CA ILE A 446 8.17 2.06 -10.66
C ILE A 446 8.72 1.82 -9.25
N SER A 447 9.69 2.62 -8.86
CA SER A 447 10.18 2.67 -7.48
C SER A 447 10.66 4.08 -7.13
N ILE A 448 10.74 4.39 -5.84
CA ILE A 448 11.28 5.66 -5.35
C ILE A 448 12.64 5.38 -4.72
N SER A 449 13.62 6.24 -5.00
CA SER A 449 14.94 6.13 -4.40
C SER A 449 14.88 6.26 -2.88
N ARG A 450 15.83 5.64 -2.18
CA ARG A 450 15.84 5.61 -0.70
C ARG A 450 15.90 6.99 -0.05
N ASP A 451 16.46 7.97 -0.73
CA ASP A 451 16.48 9.39 -0.31
C ASP A 451 15.13 10.11 -0.54
N GLY A 452 14.12 9.43 -1.10
CA GLY A 452 12.79 9.95 -1.37
C GLY A 452 12.70 10.98 -2.50
N ASN A 453 13.82 11.28 -3.17
CA ASN A 453 13.91 12.44 -4.06
C ASN A 453 13.69 12.09 -5.54
N ASN A 454 13.93 10.85 -5.94
CA ASN A 454 13.89 10.44 -7.33
C ASN A 454 12.91 9.30 -7.54
N ILE A 455 12.20 9.35 -8.66
CA ILE A 455 11.33 8.27 -9.14
C ILE A 455 12.10 7.53 -10.22
N LEU A 456 12.10 6.21 -10.15
CA LEU A 456 12.79 5.31 -11.05
C LEU A 456 11.75 4.48 -11.78
N THR A 457 11.79 4.47 -13.11
CA THR A 457 10.83 3.72 -13.92
C THR A 457 11.53 2.83 -14.93
N GLY A 458 11.17 1.55 -14.93
CA GLY A 458 11.57 0.59 -15.94
C GLY A 458 10.51 0.47 -17.03
N HIS A 459 10.92 0.60 -18.28
CA HIS A 459 10.04 0.57 -19.44
C HIS A 459 10.07 -0.78 -20.17
N LEU A 460 9.01 -1.05 -20.95
CA LEU A 460 8.90 -2.28 -21.74
C LEU A 460 9.93 -2.40 -22.88
N ASP A 461 10.60 -1.32 -23.25
CA ASP A 461 11.61 -1.30 -24.32
C ASP A 461 13.05 -1.50 -23.81
N GLY A 462 13.24 -1.72 -22.51
CA GLY A 462 14.54 -1.87 -21.87
C GLY A 462 15.17 -0.56 -21.38
N THR A 463 14.42 0.56 -21.45
CA THR A 463 14.87 1.87 -21.00
C THR A 463 14.59 2.07 -19.51
N LEU A 464 15.63 2.49 -18.78
CA LEU A 464 15.50 2.96 -17.41
C LEU A 464 15.48 4.49 -17.42
N CYS A 465 14.46 5.07 -16.80
CA CYS A 465 14.32 6.52 -16.64
C CYS A 465 14.33 6.91 -15.16
N MET A 466 14.95 8.05 -14.85
CA MET A 466 14.91 8.67 -13.54
C MET A 466 14.26 10.05 -13.62
N TRP A 467 13.40 10.37 -12.66
CA TRP A 467 12.61 11.60 -12.59
C TRP A 467 12.77 12.26 -11.23
N ASP A 468 12.71 13.59 -11.18
CA ASP A 468 12.75 14.33 -9.92
C ASP A 468 11.36 14.32 -9.27
N ALA A 469 11.26 13.75 -8.06
CA ALA A 469 10.02 13.71 -7.28
C ALA A 469 9.68 15.08 -6.67
N ARG A 470 10.67 15.94 -6.41
CA ARG A 470 10.53 17.21 -5.68
C ARG A 470 10.19 18.39 -6.58
N GLN A 471 10.53 18.32 -7.87
CA GLN A 471 10.30 19.46 -8.76
C GLN A 471 8.79 19.70 -8.97
N ALA A 472 8.30 20.81 -8.43
CA ALA A 472 6.92 21.28 -8.57
C ALA A 472 6.62 21.96 -9.93
N ARG A 473 7.61 22.14 -10.81
CA ARG A 473 7.40 22.83 -12.09
C ARG A 473 6.80 21.87 -13.12
N ALA A 474 5.59 22.20 -13.57
CA ALA A 474 4.86 21.56 -14.66
C ALA A 474 5.60 21.54 -16.01
N SER A 475 6.80 22.12 -16.13
CA SER A 475 7.51 22.29 -17.40
C SER A 475 8.57 21.23 -17.71
N SER A 476 9.00 20.39 -16.75
CA SER A 476 9.94 19.29 -17.06
C SER A 476 9.16 18.02 -17.32
N THR A 477 8.84 17.79 -18.59
CA THR A 477 8.29 16.53 -19.12
C THR A 477 9.38 15.52 -19.46
N SER A 478 10.66 15.92 -19.40
CA SER A 478 11.80 15.05 -19.64
C SER A 478 12.33 14.41 -18.35
N PRO A 479 12.82 13.16 -18.41
CA PRO A 479 13.51 12.53 -17.29
C PRO A 479 14.85 13.23 -17.01
N ILE A 480 15.33 13.15 -15.76
CA ILE A 480 16.70 13.57 -15.39
C ILE A 480 17.72 12.75 -16.17
N PHE A 481 17.46 11.43 -16.28
CA PHE A 481 18.26 10.50 -17.06
C PHE A 481 17.35 9.53 -17.80
N GLU A 482 17.69 9.25 -19.06
CA GLU A 482 17.10 8.19 -19.86
C GLU A 482 18.24 7.37 -20.46
N LYS A 483 18.28 6.06 -20.18
CA LYS A 483 19.29 5.18 -20.76
C LYS A 483 18.71 3.79 -21.03
N LYS A 484 18.92 3.31 -22.26
CA LYS A 484 18.63 1.93 -22.62
C LYS A 484 19.70 1.02 -22.01
N GLN A 485 19.32 0.28 -20.97
CA GLN A 485 20.21 -0.63 -20.25
C GLN A 485 20.08 -2.07 -20.73
N HIS A 486 18.87 -2.44 -21.13
CA HIS A 486 18.52 -3.82 -21.44
C HIS A 486 17.98 -3.93 -22.88
N THR A 487 18.08 -5.14 -23.42
CA THR A 487 17.61 -5.44 -24.79
C THR A 487 16.11 -5.77 -24.82
N GLN A 488 15.57 -6.24 -23.70
CA GLN A 488 14.16 -6.57 -23.51
C GLN A 488 13.53 -5.73 -22.39
N ALA A 489 12.23 -5.94 -22.15
CA ALA A 489 11.45 -5.25 -21.13
C ALA A 489 12.06 -5.37 -19.73
N ILE A 490 12.08 -4.25 -19.01
CA ILE A 490 12.41 -4.23 -17.58
C ILE A 490 11.18 -4.70 -16.80
N CYS A 491 11.37 -5.74 -15.99
CA CYS A 491 10.33 -6.35 -15.17
C CYS A 491 10.13 -5.59 -13.87
N ASP A 492 11.23 -5.24 -13.19
CA ASP A 492 11.19 -4.56 -11.91
C ASP A 492 12.45 -3.72 -11.68
N VAL A 493 12.30 -2.71 -10.85
CA VAL A 493 13.35 -1.77 -10.46
C VAL A 493 13.23 -1.57 -8.95
N SER A 494 14.29 -1.88 -8.21
CA SER A 494 14.27 -1.86 -6.74
C SER A 494 15.52 -1.19 -6.18
N PRO A 495 15.40 -0.17 -5.29
CA PRO A 495 16.53 0.50 -4.68
C PRO A 495 17.30 -0.48 -3.79
N THR A 496 18.60 -0.23 -3.63
CA THR A 496 19.43 -1.00 -2.71
C THR A 496 19.54 -0.33 -1.35
N ASN A 497 20.32 -0.92 -0.44
CA ASN A 497 20.70 -0.30 0.83
C ASN A 497 21.75 0.79 0.68
N VAL A 498 22.27 0.98 -0.53
CA VAL A 498 23.18 2.06 -0.86
C VAL A 498 22.43 3.01 -1.78
N ASP A 499 22.27 4.27 -1.36
CA ASP A 499 21.46 5.27 -2.09
C ASP A 499 21.90 5.47 -3.55
N SER A 500 23.19 5.24 -3.84
CA SER A 500 23.72 5.36 -5.19
C SER A 500 23.50 4.15 -6.08
N LEU A 501 23.02 3.02 -5.56
CA LEU A 501 22.90 1.77 -6.32
C LEU A 501 21.43 1.32 -6.43
N LEU A 502 21.10 0.81 -7.61
CA LEU A 502 19.78 0.35 -8.02
C LEU A 502 19.87 -1.07 -8.55
N LEU A 503 18.87 -1.91 -8.31
CA LEU A 503 18.71 -3.20 -8.96
C LEU A 503 17.70 -3.09 -10.09
N VAL A 504 18.01 -3.71 -11.22
CA VAL A 504 17.17 -3.74 -12.41
C VAL A 504 17.07 -5.17 -12.90
N ALA A 505 15.85 -5.69 -13.03
CA ALA A 505 15.58 -7.01 -13.60
C ALA A 505 14.95 -6.87 -14.99
N SER A 506 15.43 -7.68 -15.93
CA SER A 506 14.97 -7.63 -17.33
C SER A 506 14.68 -9.02 -17.86
N ARG A 507 13.76 -9.09 -18.82
CA ARG A 507 13.39 -10.32 -19.56
C ARG A 507 14.53 -10.91 -20.40
N ASP A 508 15.65 -10.22 -20.52
CA ASP A 508 16.89 -10.75 -21.10
C ASP A 508 17.63 -11.74 -20.18
N ASN A 509 16.98 -12.22 -19.11
CA ASN A 509 17.51 -13.13 -18.09
C ASN A 509 18.74 -12.57 -17.36
N SER A 510 18.77 -11.25 -17.18
CA SER A 510 19.79 -10.58 -16.39
C SER A 510 19.20 -9.71 -15.30
N VAL A 511 19.87 -9.70 -14.15
CA VAL A 511 19.66 -8.71 -13.10
C VAL A 511 20.93 -7.90 -12.98
N CYS A 512 20.81 -6.59 -13.08
CA CYS A 512 21.93 -5.66 -13.10
C CYS A 512 21.87 -4.76 -11.86
N MET A 513 23.03 -4.49 -11.27
CA MET A 513 23.20 -3.44 -10.28
C MET A 513 23.76 -2.19 -10.97
N VAL A 514 23.03 -1.09 -10.92
CA VAL A 514 23.31 0.15 -11.66
C VAL A 514 23.62 1.27 -10.68
N ASP A 515 24.69 2.03 -10.91
CA ASP A 515 24.94 3.26 -10.16
C ASP A 515 24.10 4.40 -10.74
N VAL A 516 23.25 4.99 -9.90
CA VAL A 516 22.28 6.02 -10.26
C VAL A 516 22.97 7.31 -10.75
N ARG A 517 24.20 7.58 -10.30
CA ARG A 517 24.93 8.82 -10.63
C ARG A 517 25.44 8.86 -12.06
N ASN A 518 25.82 7.72 -12.61
CA ASN A 518 26.37 7.61 -13.97
C ASN A 518 25.55 6.66 -14.87
N MET A 519 24.49 6.06 -14.33
CA MET A 519 23.70 5.00 -14.96
C MET A 519 24.59 3.88 -15.53
N GLY A 520 25.69 3.59 -14.85
CA GLY A 520 26.66 2.56 -15.22
C GLY A 520 26.31 1.25 -14.54
N VAL A 521 26.35 0.15 -15.30
CA VAL A 521 26.19 -1.19 -14.71
C VAL A 521 27.47 -1.52 -13.94
N THR A 522 27.33 -1.79 -12.64
CA THR A 522 28.44 -2.12 -11.74
C THR A 522 28.63 -3.63 -11.62
N ARG A 523 27.53 -4.39 -11.55
CA ARG A 523 27.53 -5.85 -11.48
C ARG A 523 26.37 -6.43 -12.27
N VAL A 524 26.56 -7.62 -12.80
CA VAL A 524 25.52 -8.41 -13.48
C VAL A 524 25.39 -9.76 -12.78
N PHE A 525 24.16 -10.13 -12.45
CA PHE A 525 23.79 -11.41 -11.86
C PHE A 525 23.11 -12.26 -12.94
N LYS A 526 23.66 -13.45 -13.16
CA LYS A 526 23.11 -14.44 -14.12
C LYS A 526 23.17 -15.83 -13.50
N ALA A 527 22.16 -16.64 -13.75
CA ALA A 527 22.20 -18.06 -13.42
C ALA A 527 21.80 -18.90 -14.64
N PRO A 528 22.36 -20.12 -14.83
CA PRO A 528 22.16 -20.90 -16.06
C PRO A 528 20.71 -21.26 -16.38
N GLN A 529 19.90 -21.48 -15.34
CA GLN A 529 18.48 -21.87 -15.45
C GLN A 529 17.52 -20.72 -15.09
N MET A 530 18.05 -19.54 -14.76
CA MET A 530 17.23 -18.41 -14.35
C MET A 530 16.55 -17.79 -15.56
N THR A 531 15.22 -17.70 -15.49
CA THR A 531 14.41 -17.00 -16.47
C THR A 531 13.69 -15.86 -15.76
N VAL A 532 14.10 -14.63 -16.04
CA VAL A 532 13.56 -13.43 -15.38
C VAL A 532 12.35 -12.94 -16.14
N GLY A 533 11.28 -12.67 -15.41
CA GLY A 533 10.00 -12.25 -15.98
C GLY A 533 9.12 -13.43 -16.36
N THR A 534 7.94 -13.47 -15.76
CA THR A 534 6.94 -14.53 -15.97
C THR A 534 5.88 -14.05 -16.95
N ILE A 535 5.51 -14.81 -17.99
CA ILE A 535 4.41 -14.38 -18.87
C ILE A 535 3.10 -14.46 -18.07
N GLY A 536 2.62 -13.32 -17.56
CA GLY A 536 1.31 -13.18 -16.93
C GLY A 536 0.17 -13.43 -17.93
N SER A 537 -1.08 -13.49 -17.47
CA SER A 537 -2.27 -13.68 -18.32
C SER A 537 -2.46 -12.57 -19.37
N LEU A 538 -1.85 -11.40 -19.15
CA LEU A 538 -1.80 -10.26 -20.09
C LEU A 538 -0.55 -10.24 -20.98
N GLY A 539 0.26 -11.31 -20.98
CA GLY A 539 1.51 -11.37 -21.76
C GLY A 539 2.70 -10.61 -21.14
N ARG A 540 2.54 -10.06 -19.93
CA ARG A 540 3.54 -9.19 -19.27
C ARG A 540 4.33 -9.91 -18.18
N GLY A 541 5.65 -9.68 -18.23
CA GLY A 541 6.67 -10.17 -17.32
C GLY A 541 6.65 -9.46 -15.97
N HIS A 542 5.98 -10.01 -14.95
CA HIS A 542 6.16 -9.53 -13.57
C HIS A 542 7.12 -10.47 -12.83
N CYS A 543 8.18 -9.89 -12.27
CA CYS A 543 9.19 -10.54 -11.47
C CYS A 543 9.73 -9.46 -10.54
N HIS A 544 9.31 -9.47 -9.28
CA HIS A 544 9.87 -8.56 -8.30
C HIS A 544 11.27 -9.01 -7.88
N ILE A 545 12.11 -8.01 -7.64
CA ILE A 545 13.45 -8.19 -7.09
C ILE A 545 13.57 -7.37 -5.81
N GLU A 546 14.18 -7.97 -4.80
CA GLU A 546 14.37 -7.27 -3.54
C GLU A 546 15.68 -7.70 -2.90
N MET A 547 16.34 -6.74 -2.26
CA MET A 547 17.54 -6.97 -1.48
C MET A 547 17.16 -6.97 0.00
N SER A 548 17.74 -7.91 0.74
CA SER A 548 17.64 -7.96 2.20
C SER A 548 18.05 -6.63 2.86
N VAL A 549 17.46 -6.33 4.01
CA VAL A 549 17.65 -5.07 4.74
C VAL A 549 19.11 -4.82 5.17
N ASP A 550 19.92 -5.87 5.35
CA ASP A 550 21.37 -5.76 5.63
C ASP A 550 22.24 -5.62 4.36
N GLY A 551 21.66 -5.86 3.19
CA GLY A 551 22.31 -5.72 1.89
C GLY A 551 23.18 -6.90 1.52
N ARG A 552 23.03 -8.01 2.24
CA ARG A 552 23.83 -9.21 2.04
C ARG A 552 23.25 -10.12 0.97
N PHE A 553 21.93 -10.31 1.00
CA PHE A 553 21.23 -11.22 0.11
C PHE A 553 20.40 -10.48 -0.93
N LEU A 554 20.47 -10.95 -2.18
CA LEU A 554 19.60 -10.55 -3.27
C LEU A 554 18.66 -11.72 -3.59
N GLY A 555 17.35 -11.47 -3.59
CA GLY A 555 16.33 -12.47 -3.95
C GLY A 555 15.68 -12.13 -5.29
N VAL A 556 15.56 -13.11 -6.19
CA VAL A 556 14.93 -12.96 -7.50
C VAL A 556 14.05 -14.17 -7.80
N GLY A 557 12.81 -13.93 -8.20
CA GLY A 557 11.91 -14.97 -8.68
C GLY A 557 12.22 -15.38 -10.12
N SER A 558 12.03 -16.66 -10.44
CA SER A 558 12.20 -17.19 -11.79
C SER A 558 10.92 -17.79 -12.35
N ALA A 559 10.78 -17.74 -13.67
CA ALA A 559 9.65 -18.33 -14.39
C ALA A 559 9.57 -19.85 -14.28
N GLU A 560 10.68 -20.53 -13.92
CA GLU A 560 10.70 -21.98 -13.68
C GLU A 560 10.18 -22.39 -12.29
N GLY A 561 9.75 -21.44 -11.44
CA GLY A 561 9.32 -21.71 -10.07
C GLY A 561 10.45 -21.74 -9.03
N GLY A 562 11.69 -21.52 -9.47
CA GLY A 562 12.84 -21.35 -8.58
C GLY A 562 12.95 -19.92 -8.03
N VAL A 563 13.34 -19.79 -6.76
CA VAL A 563 13.75 -18.51 -6.17
C VAL A 563 15.27 -18.50 -6.07
N TYR A 564 15.92 -17.57 -6.75
CA TYR A 564 17.36 -17.43 -6.78
C TYR A 564 17.79 -16.44 -5.71
N VAL A 565 18.69 -16.89 -4.84
CA VAL A 565 19.29 -16.06 -3.78
C VAL A 565 20.79 -15.98 -4.01
N TRP A 566 21.34 -14.77 -4.05
CA TRP A 566 22.79 -14.53 -4.07
C TRP A 566 23.24 -13.98 -2.73
N ASP A 567 24.31 -14.55 -2.16
CA ASP A 567 25.04 -13.96 -1.04
C ASP A 567 26.16 -13.07 -1.60
N LEU A 568 25.99 -11.76 -1.46
CA LEU A 568 26.92 -10.74 -1.96
C LEU A 568 28.22 -10.68 -1.15
N ASN A 569 28.26 -11.29 0.04
CA ASN A 569 29.42 -11.34 0.92
C ASN A 569 30.17 -12.68 0.85
N ALA A 570 29.63 -13.69 0.17
CA ALA A 570 30.26 -15.01 0.08
C ALA A 570 31.57 -14.97 -0.76
N PRO A 571 32.65 -15.65 -0.35
CA PRO A 571 33.91 -15.67 -1.11
C PRO A 571 33.79 -16.38 -2.48
N SER A 572 32.75 -17.20 -2.67
CA SER A 572 32.37 -17.81 -3.97
C SER A 572 31.70 -16.83 -4.92
N SER A 573 31.24 -15.66 -4.45
CA SER A 573 30.68 -14.58 -5.27
C SER A 573 31.74 -13.78 -6.03
N LYS A 574 33.01 -14.22 -6.02
CA LYS A 574 34.12 -13.63 -6.79
C LYS A 574 33.68 -13.50 -8.25
N ALA A 575 33.25 -12.28 -8.59
CA ALA A 575 32.69 -12.00 -9.87
C ALA A 575 33.74 -12.28 -10.94
N ALA A 576 33.41 -13.10 -11.93
CA ALA A 576 34.26 -13.24 -13.09
C ALA A 576 34.19 -11.90 -13.82
N THR A 577 35.31 -11.16 -13.84
CA THR A 577 35.42 -9.95 -14.65
C THR A 577 35.49 -10.37 -16.10
N ASN A 578 34.48 -10.00 -16.89
CA ASN A 578 34.50 -10.28 -18.32
C ASN A 578 35.65 -9.47 -18.97
N PRO A 579 36.65 -10.10 -19.60
CA PRO A 579 37.80 -9.41 -20.15
C PRO A 579 37.44 -8.43 -21.29
N ALA A 580 36.28 -8.59 -21.94
CA ALA A 580 35.84 -7.70 -23.01
C ALA A 580 35.10 -6.44 -22.53
N THR A 581 34.43 -6.50 -21.37
CA THR A 581 33.59 -5.39 -20.87
C THR A 581 34.05 -4.83 -19.53
N GLY A 582 34.98 -5.49 -18.84
CA GLY A 582 35.44 -5.12 -17.49
C GLY A 582 34.39 -5.33 -16.39
N LEU A 583 33.20 -5.84 -16.72
CA LEU A 583 32.09 -6.00 -15.78
C LEU A 583 32.20 -7.27 -14.94
N ALA A 584 31.95 -7.11 -13.64
CA ALA A 584 31.85 -8.16 -12.64
C ALA A 584 30.54 -8.96 -12.82
N THR A 585 30.65 -10.23 -13.23
CA THR A 585 29.50 -11.16 -13.34
C THR A 585 29.49 -12.15 -12.18
N VAL A 586 28.38 -12.23 -11.44
CA VAL A 586 28.20 -13.19 -10.34
C VAL A 586 27.27 -14.32 -10.80
N SER A 587 27.79 -15.55 -10.79
CA SER A 587 27.08 -16.74 -11.29
C SER A 587 26.69 -17.75 -10.20
N THR A 588 27.30 -17.68 -9.01
CA THR A 588 27.01 -18.58 -7.91
C THR A 588 25.76 -18.11 -7.16
N SER A 589 24.62 -18.75 -7.44
CA SER A 589 23.34 -18.54 -6.76
C SER A 589 22.89 -19.83 -6.07
N THR A 590 22.24 -19.69 -4.93
CA THR A 590 21.47 -20.77 -4.31
C THR A 590 20.02 -20.71 -4.79
N VAL A 591 19.43 -21.86 -5.13
CA VAL A 591 18.06 -21.92 -5.65
C VAL A 591 17.15 -22.61 -4.63
N LEU A 592 16.10 -21.91 -4.20
CA LEU A 592 15.03 -22.47 -3.40
C LEU A 592 13.95 -23.00 -4.34
N ARG A 593 13.67 -24.30 -4.29
CA ARG A 593 12.68 -24.96 -5.16
C ARG A 593 11.49 -25.42 -4.30
N HIS A 594 10.36 -24.78 -4.49
CA HIS A 594 9.10 -25.13 -3.81
C HIS A 594 7.88 -24.81 -4.69
N HIS A 595 7.89 -23.66 -5.37
CA HIS A 595 6.81 -23.27 -6.26
C HIS A 595 6.78 -24.18 -7.50
N LYS A 596 5.57 -24.58 -7.89
CA LYS A 596 5.33 -25.38 -9.11
C LYS A 596 5.15 -24.50 -10.34
N GLU A 597 4.74 -23.26 -10.11
CA GLU A 597 4.51 -22.24 -11.12
C GLU A 597 5.52 -21.11 -10.98
N ALA A 598 5.53 -20.24 -11.98
CA ALA A 598 6.41 -19.09 -12.07
C ALA A 598 6.33 -18.19 -10.82
N VAL A 599 7.48 -17.86 -10.21
CA VAL A 599 7.55 -16.95 -9.05
C VAL A 599 7.43 -15.51 -9.53
N VAL A 600 6.42 -14.80 -9.02
CA VAL A 600 6.06 -13.45 -9.46
C VAL A 600 6.63 -12.40 -8.51
N ALA A 601 6.63 -12.68 -7.21
CA ALA A 601 7.03 -11.73 -6.19
C ALA A 601 7.95 -12.36 -5.14
N VAL A 602 8.90 -11.56 -4.66
CA VAL A 602 9.85 -11.92 -3.59
C VAL A 602 9.97 -10.70 -2.69
N SER A 603 9.86 -10.88 -1.37
CA SER A 603 10.06 -9.80 -0.41
C SER A 603 10.79 -10.27 0.84
N TRP A 604 11.72 -9.44 1.31
CA TRP A 604 12.48 -9.70 2.53
C TRP A 604 11.78 -9.07 3.73
N ASN A 605 11.80 -9.80 4.84
CA ASN A 605 11.36 -9.25 6.11
C ASN A 605 12.49 -8.47 6.80
N ASN A 606 12.12 -7.64 7.78
CA ASN A 606 13.07 -6.81 8.53
C ASN A 606 14.13 -7.61 9.31
N ASP A 607 13.82 -8.84 9.72
CA ASP A 607 14.72 -9.66 10.54
C ASP A 607 15.92 -10.24 9.76
N VAL A 608 16.07 -9.88 8.49
CA VAL A 608 17.15 -10.28 7.56
C VAL A 608 17.14 -11.78 7.23
N SER A 609 16.56 -12.62 8.09
CA SER A 609 16.49 -14.07 7.94
C SER A 609 15.17 -14.58 7.39
N SER A 610 14.14 -13.76 7.21
CA SER A 610 12.87 -14.25 6.71
C SER A 610 12.61 -13.72 5.30
N LEU A 611 12.26 -14.63 4.41
CA LEU A 611 11.97 -14.35 3.01
C LEU A 611 10.56 -14.84 2.70
N VAL A 612 9.80 -14.06 1.96
CA VAL A 612 8.47 -14.46 1.49
C VAL A 612 8.42 -14.41 -0.02
N THR A 613 7.85 -15.45 -0.61
CA THR A 613 7.80 -15.62 -2.06
C THR A 613 6.38 -15.97 -2.47
N ALA A 614 5.95 -15.48 -3.62
CA ALA A 614 4.64 -15.80 -4.17
C ALA A 614 4.71 -16.16 -5.65
N ASP A 615 3.87 -17.11 -6.04
CA ASP A 615 3.79 -17.59 -7.42
C ASP A 615 2.48 -17.22 -8.14
N LYS A 616 2.49 -17.49 -9.44
CA LYS A 616 1.36 -17.28 -10.34
C LYS A 616 0.14 -18.17 -10.02
N ALA A 617 0.30 -19.26 -9.27
CA ALA A 617 -0.82 -20.07 -8.79
C ALA A 617 -1.50 -19.45 -7.56
N GLY A 618 -0.89 -18.43 -6.95
CA GLY A 618 -1.40 -17.80 -5.73
C GLY A 618 -0.92 -18.48 -4.45
N VAL A 619 0.15 -19.28 -4.53
CA VAL A 619 0.83 -19.83 -3.37
C VAL A 619 1.75 -18.76 -2.80
N VAL A 620 1.61 -18.48 -1.50
CA VAL A 620 2.55 -17.68 -0.72
C VAL A 620 3.33 -18.61 0.19
N ALA A 621 4.66 -18.54 0.12
CA ALA A 621 5.58 -19.37 0.89
C ALA A 621 6.52 -18.51 1.74
N PHE A 622 6.68 -18.91 3.00
CA PHE A 622 7.51 -18.23 3.99
C PHE A 622 8.72 -19.09 4.32
N TRP A 623 9.89 -18.47 4.27
CA TRP A 623 11.19 -19.11 4.42
C TRP A 623 11.92 -18.49 5.61
N SER A 624 12.60 -19.32 6.40
CA SER A 624 13.51 -18.89 7.46
C SER A 624 14.93 -19.32 7.11
N LEU A 625 15.84 -18.37 7.03
CA LEU A 625 17.29 -18.54 6.87
C LEU A 625 17.97 -18.87 8.21
N VAL A 626 17.22 -18.92 9.32
CA VAL A 626 17.68 -19.49 10.58
C VAL A 626 17.26 -20.96 10.58
N GLY A 627 18.27 -21.84 10.54
CA GLY A 627 18.11 -23.30 10.59
C GLY A 627 18.00 -23.84 12.00
#